data_AF-A0A5C6B4Q0-F1
#
_entry.id   AF-A0A5C6B4Q0-F1
#
_cell.length_a   1.000
_cell.length_b   1.000
_cell.length_c   1.000
_cell.angle_alpha   90.00
_cell.angle_beta   90.00
_cell.angle_gamma   90.00
#
_symmetry.space_group_name_H-M   'P 1'
#
loop_
_entity.id
_entity.type
_entity.pdbx_description
1 polymer ?
#
loop_
_entity_poly.entity_id
_entity_poly.type
_entity_poly.pdbx_seq_one_letter_code
_entity_poly.pdbx_strand_id
1 'polypeptide(L)'
;MKMKSITIILLLVSGAGQSFGQESATLVEADASVVAEAKPISPDLDAIRDASQSFVDAFNHHDANAVAALWTKDGEYIDGAGRVLVGRDEISKDYHEYFAANPEAKITIVIDSLRLLSSDTAIEDGRAAVESSAGNTGLFATYTVVHAKVNGHWMMASVRDETIEPQASATSAADLEWLVGKWVAEEHGVTMESDCRWVVDGRFIQRTYTTTQVDGSKSSGVQLIGWNPDGGHVQSWDFSPDGGHAVGTWMPQEGGWSAHMRGVTGDGTLTNAINQLRRLDDSAYVWQSIQRTAGGMVIPDTDEVVLKRIPVAR
;
A
#
# COMPACT_ATOMS: atom_id res chain seq x y z
N MET A 1 -66.52 10.27 -22.70
CA MET A 1 -65.64 11.32 -23.27
C MET A 1 -64.34 11.30 -22.47
N LYS A 2 -63.21 11.26 -23.17
CA LYS A 2 -61.90 10.73 -22.73
C LYS A 2 -61.36 11.35 -21.41
N MET A 3 -61.04 10.49 -20.44
CA MET A 3 -60.20 10.80 -19.28
C MET A 3 -58.85 10.11 -19.48
N LYS A 4 -57.77 10.88 -19.45
CA LYS A 4 -56.39 10.43 -19.68
C LYS A 4 -55.94 9.55 -18.50
N SER A 5 -55.66 8.28 -18.75
CA SER A 5 -54.90 7.42 -17.83
C SER A 5 -53.41 7.68 -18.03
N ILE A 6 -52.73 8.04 -16.95
CA ILE A 6 -51.27 8.08 -16.85
C ILE A 6 -50.85 6.65 -16.49
N THR A 7 -50.33 5.93 -17.48
CA THR A 7 -49.68 4.63 -17.29
C THR A 7 -48.24 4.88 -16.85
N ILE A 8 -47.97 4.71 -15.55
CA ILE A 8 -46.61 4.61 -15.02
C ILE A 8 -46.12 3.19 -15.34
N ILE A 9 -45.10 3.11 -16.17
CA ILE A 9 -44.36 1.89 -16.49
C ILE A 9 -43.47 1.59 -15.29
N LEU A 10 -43.85 0.55 -14.54
CA LEU A 10 -43.05 -0.05 -13.48
C LEU A 10 -41.96 -0.91 -14.14
N LEU A 11 -40.76 -0.34 -14.28
CA LEU A 11 -39.57 -1.09 -14.67
C LEU A 11 -38.97 -1.71 -13.40
N LEU A 12 -39.19 -3.01 -13.24
CA LEU A 12 -38.51 -3.87 -12.28
C LEU A 12 -37.02 -3.90 -12.63
N VAL A 13 -36.21 -3.18 -11.85
CA VAL A 13 -34.78 -3.39 -11.75
C VAL A 13 -34.53 -4.15 -10.46
N SER A 14 -34.24 -5.44 -10.57
CA SER A 14 -33.68 -6.26 -9.51
C SER A 14 -32.24 -5.83 -9.26
N GLY A 15 -32.03 -4.93 -8.31
CA GLY A 15 -30.73 -4.55 -7.78
C GLY A 15 -30.53 -5.20 -6.41
N ALA A 16 -29.57 -6.13 -6.33
CA ALA A 16 -29.07 -6.67 -5.07
C ALA A 16 -28.11 -5.66 -4.43
N GLY A 17 -28.22 -5.47 -3.11
CA GLY A 17 -27.14 -4.96 -2.25
C GLY A 17 -26.87 -3.46 -2.27
N GLN A 18 -27.80 -2.65 -1.78
CA GLN A 18 -27.44 -1.33 -1.22
C GLN A 18 -27.50 -1.40 0.30
N SER A 19 -26.36 -1.25 0.96
CA SER A 19 -26.28 -1.00 2.40
C SER A 19 -26.15 0.51 2.61
N PHE A 20 -27.29 1.16 2.82
CA PHE A 20 -27.38 2.48 3.47
C PHE A 20 -27.70 2.24 4.94
N GLY A 21 -26.86 2.74 5.84
CA GLY A 21 -27.12 2.76 7.28
C GLY A 21 -27.70 4.10 7.73
N GLN A 22 -28.98 4.11 8.14
CA GLN A 22 -29.63 5.05 9.07
C GLN A 22 -30.87 4.30 9.60
N GLU A 23 -31.35 4.37 10.84
CA GLU A 23 -31.09 5.15 12.06
C GLU A 23 -31.78 4.38 13.21
N SER A 24 -31.42 4.64 14.47
CA SER A 24 -32.42 4.68 15.54
C SER A 24 -32.02 5.68 16.62
N ALA A 25 -32.80 6.76 16.66
CA ALA A 25 -32.68 7.85 17.61
C ALA A 25 -32.95 7.41 19.05
N THR A 26 -32.10 7.89 19.97
CA THR A 26 -32.53 8.22 21.33
C THR A 26 -31.93 9.58 21.68
N LEU A 27 -32.81 10.56 21.89
CA LEU A 27 -32.47 11.93 22.26
C LEU A 27 -31.95 11.96 23.70
N VAL A 28 -30.68 12.30 23.87
CA VAL A 28 -30.16 12.91 25.10
C VAL A 28 -29.31 14.09 24.65
N GLU A 29 -29.79 15.31 24.91
CA GLU A 29 -29.00 16.54 24.79
C GLU A 29 -27.81 16.48 25.75
N ALA A 30 -26.59 16.47 25.21
CA ALA A 30 -25.38 16.76 25.95
C ALA A 30 -24.30 17.32 25.00
N ASP A 31 -23.88 18.55 25.33
CA ASP A 31 -22.76 19.36 24.86
C ASP A 31 -22.03 18.98 23.56
N ALA A 32 -22.15 19.89 22.59
CA ALA A 32 -21.19 20.08 21.53
C ALA A 32 -19.86 20.58 22.12
N SER A 33 -18.83 19.72 22.14
CA SER A 33 -17.42 20.08 21.88
C SER A 33 -16.46 19.00 22.37
N VAL A 34 -16.24 17.97 21.56
CA VAL A 34 -14.89 17.43 21.30
C VAL A 34 -14.93 16.66 19.99
N VAL A 35 -14.89 17.40 18.88
CA VAL A 35 -14.37 16.83 17.63
C VAL A 35 -12.86 16.77 17.84
N ALA A 36 -12.30 15.56 17.93
CA ALA A 36 -10.86 15.38 17.81
C ALA A 36 -10.45 15.98 16.45
N GLU A 37 -9.70 17.08 16.48
CA GLU A 37 -9.17 17.74 15.29
C GLU A 37 -8.39 16.71 14.47
N ALA A 38 -8.93 16.37 13.29
CA ALA A 38 -8.12 15.81 12.23
C ALA A 38 -6.97 16.78 11.99
N LYS A 39 -5.73 16.29 12.14
CA LYS A 39 -4.51 17.08 11.96
C LYS A 39 -4.63 17.82 10.61
N PRO A 40 -4.41 19.15 10.54
CA PRO A 40 -4.56 19.89 9.30
C PRO A 40 -3.69 19.25 8.21
N ILE A 41 -4.28 18.98 7.05
CA ILE A 41 -3.55 18.59 5.85
C ILE A 41 -2.61 19.76 5.53
N SER A 42 -1.30 19.54 5.62
CA SER A 42 -0.32 20.59 5.32
C SER A 42 -0.28 20.81 3.81
N PRO A 43 -0.53 22.04 3.31
CA PRO A 43 -0.42 22.34 1.88
C PRO A 43 0.97 22.03 1.31
N ASP A 44 2.00 22.06 2.16
CA ASP A 44 3.36 21.68 1.77
C ASP A 44 3.50 20.17 1.53
N LEU A 45 2.84 19.33 2.34
CA LEU A 45 2.85 17.88 2.13
C LEU A 45 2.12 17.51 0.83
N ASP A 46 1.03 18.19 0.50
CA ASP A 46 0.33 17.97 -0.77
C ASP A 46 1.17 18.43 -1.96
N ALA A 47 1.82 19.59 -1.86
CA ALA A 47 2.73 20.07 -2.91
C ALA A 47 3.91 19.12 -3.16
N ILE A 48 4.42 18.44 -2.13
CA ILE A 48 5.47 17.43 -2.30
C ILE A 48 4.92 16.16 -2.96
N ARG A 49 3.69 15.73 -2.63
CA ARG A 49 3.03 14.61 -3.33
C ARG A 49 2.83 14.93 -4.80
N ASP A 50 2.41 16.16 -5.12
CA ASP A 50 2.24 16.62 -6.50
C ASP A 50 3.59 16.65 -7.25
N ALA A 51 4.68 17.06 -6.59
CA ALA A 51 6.02 17.01 -7.16
C ALA A 51 6.48 15.57 -7.44
N SER A 52 6.16 14.63 -6.55
CA SER A 52 6.44 13.19 -6.72
C SER A 52 5.65 12.59 -7.88
N GLN A 53 4.37 12.96 -8.03
CA GLN A 53 3.58 12.58 -9.19
C GLN A 53 4.14 13.20 -10.47
N SER A 54 4.59 14.45 -10.43
CA SER A 54 5.24 15.10 -11.58
C SER A 54 6.51 14.37 -12.01
N PHE A 55 7.26 13.78 -11.08
CA PHE A 55 8.40 12.92 -11.40
C PHE A 55 7.98 11.65 -12.14
N VAL A 56 6.95 10.95 -11.62
CA VAL A 56 6.37 9.76 -12.27
C VAL A 56 5.91 10.08 -13.68
N ASP A 57 5.21 11.21 -13.85
CA ASP A 57 4.71 11.64 -15.15
C ASP A 57 5.86 11.97 -16.10
N ALA A 58 6.87 12.73 -15.66
CA ALA A 58 8.03 13.07 -16.47
C ALA A 58 8.81 11.82 -16.92
N PHE A 59 9.02 10.88 -16.00
CA PHE A 59 9.68 9.60 -16.29
C PHE A 59 8.88 8.79 -17.31
N ASN A 60 7.56 8.64 -17.11
CA ASN A 60 6.69 7.84 -17.98
C ASN A 60 6.48 8.47 -19.37
N HIS A 61 6.75 9.76 -19.53
CA HIS A 61 6.85 10.43 -20.82
C HIS A 61 8.27 10.42 -21.42
N HIS A 62 9.24 9.80 -20.73
CA HIS A 62 10.66 9.79 -21.09
C HIS A 62 11.27 11.20 -21.26
N ASP A 63 10.78 12.17 -20.48
CA ASP A 63 11.24 13.55 -20.50
C ASP A 63 12.33 13.77 -19.44
N ALA A 64 13.58 13.49 -19.82
CA ALA A 64 14.74 13.65 -18.95
C ALA A 64 14.94 15.10 -18.47
N ASN A 65 14.53 16.10 -19.26
CA ASN A 65 14.66 17.50 -18.87
C ASN A 65 13.60 17.88 -17.84
N ALA A 66 12.37 17.39 -17.99
CA ALA A 66 11.33 17.56 -16.98
C ALA A 66 11.70 16.85 -15.67
N VAL A 67 12.27 15.63 -15.75
CA VAL A 67 12.82 14.94 -14.57
C VAL A 67 13.87 15.82 -13.89
N ALA A 68 14.89 16.27 -14.62
CA ALA A 68 15.96 17.11 -14.07
C ALA A 68 15.46 18.46 -13.51
N ALA A 69 14.37 19.02 -14.05
CA ALA A 69 13.79 20.26 -13.57
C ALA A 69 13.18 20.16 -12.16
N LEU A 70 12.87 18.95 -11.69
CA LEU A 70 12.35 18.68 -10.34
C LEU A 70 13.43 18.66 -9.26
N TRP A 71 14.70 18.65 -9.66
CA TRP A 71 15.84 18.67 -8.74
C TRP A 71 16.22 20.08 -8.35
N THR A 72 16.87 20.28 -7.21
CA THR A 72 17.61 21.53 -6.94
C THR A 72 18.77 21.67 -7.94
N LYS A 73 19.34 22.87 -8.06
CA LYS A 73 20.43 23.12 -9.02
C LYS A 73 21.61 22.16 -8.82
N ASP A 74 21.96 21.94 -7.55
CA ASP A 74 23.12 21.14 -7.12
C ASP A 74 22.67 19.80 -6.50
N GLY A 75 21.47 19.33 -6.84
CA GLY A 75 20.91 18.10 -6.27
C GLY A 75 21.71 16.87 -6.63
N GLU A 76 21.67 15.85 -5.78
CA GLU A 76 22.45 14.62 -5.97
C GLU A 76 21.60 13.36 -6.03
N TYR A 77 21.92 12.48 -6.98
CA TYR A 77 21.35 11.14 -7.04
C TYR A 77 22.42 10.12 -6.69
N ILE A 78 22.10 9.19 -5.80
CA ILE A 78 22.98 8.10 -5.39
C ILE A 78 22.25 6.78 -5.61
N ASP A 79 22.72 5.98 -6.57
CA ASP A 79 22.11 4.69 -6.86
C ASP A 79 22.55 3.58 -5.88
N GLY A 80 21.92 2.41 -5.99
CA GLY A 80 22.20 1.26 -5.14
C GLY A 80 23.62 0.70 -5.26
N ALA A 81 24.35 1.04 -6.33
CA ALA A 81 25.76 0.68 -6.50
C ALA A 81 26.71 1.75 -5.91
N GLY A 82 26.17 2.83 -5.35
CA GLY A 82 26.93 3.95 -4.80
C GLY A 82 27.47 4.91 -5.86
N ARG A 83 26.99 4.84 -7.11
CA ARG A 83 27.31 5.84 -8.14
C ARG A 83 26.61 7.13 -7.75
N VAL A 84 27.33 8.25 -7.86
CA VAL A 84 26.85 9.58 -7.48
C VAL A 84 26.77 10.46 -8.72
N LEU A 85 25.61 11.04 -8.96
CA LEU A 85 25.39 12.10 -9.95
C LEU A 85 25.12 13.41 -9.21
N VAL A 86 25.73 14.51 -9.64
CA VAL A 86 25.59 15.81 -8.99
C VAL A 86 25.21 16.87 -10.01
N GLY A 87 24.12 17.58 -9.72
CA GLY A 87 23.60 18.67 -10.52
C GLY A 87 22.64 18.22 -11.63
N ARG A 88 21.74 19.13 -12.00
CA ARG A 88 20.67 18.87 -12.99
C ARG A 88 21.20 18.40 -14.35
N ASP A 89 22.34 18.91 -14.78
CA ASP A 89 22.89 18.59 -16.10
C ASP A 89 23.33 17.13 -16.19
N GLU A 90 24.04 16.63 -15.17
CA GLU A 90 24.45 15.22 -15.10
C GLU A 90 23.24 14.28 -14.93
N ILE A 91 22.26 14.68 -14.10
CA ILE A 91 21.02 13.92 -13.91
C ILE A 91 20.21 13.85 -15.22
N SER A 92 20.03 14.98 -15.93
CA SER A 92 19.32 15.00 -17.22
C SER A 92 20.01 14.10 -18.25
N LYS A 93 21.35 14.16 -18.32
CA LYS A 93 22.13 13.32 -19.21
C LYS A 93 21.95 11.82 -18.91
N ASP A 94 22.02 11.42 -17.64
CA ASP A 94 21.83 10.01 -17.24
C ASP A 94 20.42 9.51 -17.60
N TYR A 95 19.37 10.30 -17.33
CA TYR A 95 18.01 9.93 -17.74
C TYR A 95 17.84 9.87 -19.26
N HIS A 96 18.49 10.75 -20.03
CA HIS A 96 18.50 10.67 -21.49
C HIS A 96 19.11 9.35 -21.98
N GLU A 97 20.26 8.95 -21.43
CA GLU A 97 20.92 7.68 -21.76
C GLU A 97 20.05 6.48 -21.33
N TYR A 98 19.43 6.56 -20.15
CA TYR A 98 18.54 5.53 -19.63
C TYR A 98 17.32 5.31 -20.51
N PHE A 99 16.60 6.38 -20.90
CA PHE A 99 15.40 6.25 -21.74
C PHE A 99 15.74 5.80 -23.16
N ALA A 100 16.90 6.21 -23.70
CA ALA A 100 17.35 5.71 -25.00
C ALA A 100 17.62 4.19 -24.97
N ALA A 101 18.13 3.67 -23.85
CA ALA A 101 18.36 2.24 -23.65
C ALA A 101 17.07 1.47 -23.29
N ASN A 102 16.09 2.14 -22.68
CA ASN A 102 14.86 1.52 -22.15
C ASN A 102 13.59 2.24 -22.66
N PRO A 103 13.25 2.15 -23.96
CA PRO A 103 12.18 2.93 -24.58
C PRO A 103 10.76 2.55 -24.13
N GLU A 104 10.60 1.43 -23.43
CA GLU A 104 9.31 0.97 -22.88
C GLU A 104 9.24 1.14 -21.35
N ALA A 105 10.25 1.79 -20.75
CA ALA A 105 10.33 1.90 -19.29
C ALA A 105 9.16 2.68 -18.72
N LYS A 106 8.53 2.15 -17.67
CA LYS A 106 7.53 2.87 -16.87
C LYS A 106 7.84 2.74 -15.40
N ILE A 107 7.76 3.83 -14.66
CA ILE A 107 7.94 3.86 -13.22
C ILE A 107 6.59 3.93 -12.50
N THR A 108 6.51 3.24 -11.37
CA THR A 108 5.50 3.44 -10.34
C THR A 108 6.21 3.78 -9.03
N ILE A 109 5.74 4.81 -8.34
CA ILE A 109 6.23 5.22 -7.03
C ILE A 109 5.15 5.04 -5.97
N VAL A 110 5.56 4.63 -4.78
CA VAL A 110 4.73 4.52 -3.59
C VAL A 110 5.42 5.28 -2.47
N ILE A 111 4.76 6.30 -1.93
CA ILE A 111 5.27 7.06 -0.78
C ILE A 111 4.89 6.32 0.50
N ASP A 112 5.88 5.77 1.20
CA ASP A 112 5.68 5.05 2.46
C ASP A 112 5.57 6.04 3.63
N SER A 113 6.42 7.07 3.64
CA SER A 113 6.42 8.12 4.66
C SER A 113 6.71 9.48 4.04
N LEU A 114 6.05 10.52 4.54
CA LEU A 114 6.32 11.90 4.14
C LEU A 114 6.17 12.84 5.34
N ARG A 115 7.24 13.56 5.68
CA ARG A 115 7.30 14.40 6.88
C ARG A 115 8.09 15.68 6.64
N LEU A 116 7.55 16.79 7.16
CA LEU A 116 8.26 18.07 7.24
C LEU A 116 9.28 18.03 8.38
N LEU A 117 10.50 18.49 8.11
CA LEU A 117 11.53 18.73 9.15
C LEU A 117 11.52 20.20 9.60
N SER A 118 11.20 21.09 8.67
CA SER A 118 11.14 22.55 8.83
C SER A 118 10.13 23.12 7.83
N SER A 119 10.03 24.45 7.75
CA SER A 119 9.22 25.15 6.74
C SER A 119 9.73 25.01 5.31
N ASP A 120 10.94 24.50 5.12
CA ASP A 120 11.66 24.45 3.83
C ASP A 120 12.36 23.13 3.56
N THR A 121 12.24 22.13 4.45
CA THR A 121 12.87 20.82 4.29
C THR A 121 11.89 19.71 4.66
N ALA A 122 11.85 18.66 3.84
CA ALA A 122 11.05 17.47 4.09
C ALA A 122 11.82 16.20 3.73
N ILE A 123 11.40 15.08 4.31
CA ILE A 123 11.88 13.75 3.93
C ILE A 123 10.69 12.94 3.44
N GLU A 124 10.90 12.29 2.31
CA GLU A 124 10.04 11.28 1.73
C GLU A 124 10.80 9.96 1.72
N ASP A 125 10.19 8.91 2.24
CA ASP A 125 10.67 7.54 2.08
C ASP A 125 9.65 6.79 1.24
N GLY A 126 10.11 6.01 0.28
CA GLY A 126 9.20 5.29 -0.60
C GLY A 126 9.85 4.17 -1.38
N ARG A 127 9.08 3.66 -2.34
CA ARG A 127 9.45 2.53 -3.18
C ARG A 127 9.16 2.83 -4.64
N ALA A 128 10.11 2.55 -5.50
CA ALA A 128 10.01 2.73 -6.94
C ALA A 128 10.16 1.39 -7.66
N ALA A 129 9.23 1.06 -8.55
CA ALA A 129 9.35 -0.07 -9.46
C ALA A 129 9.39 0.43 -10.89
N VAL A 130 10.36 -0.06 -11.67
CA VAL A 130 10.45 0.23 -13.10
C VAL A 130 10.12 -1.02 -13.90
N GLU A 131 9.04 -0.97 -14.66
CA GLU A 131 8.67 -2.00 -15.62
C GLU A 131 9.55 -1.86 -16.86
N SER A 132 10.16 -2.95 -17.31
CA SER A 132 10.95 -3.01 -18.55
C SER A 132 10.52 -4.20 -19.41
N SER A 133 10.74 -4.09 -20.73
CA SER A 133 10.38 -5.12 -21.73
C SER A 133 11.08 -6.47 -21.53
N ALA A 134 12.10 -6.53 -20.66
CA ALA A 134 12.82 -7.76 -20.28
C ALA A 134 12.07 -8.62 -19.24
N GLY A 135 10.84 -8.25 -18.86
CA GLY A 135 9.98 -9.07 -17.99
C GLY A 135 10.33 -9.00 -16.51
N ASN A 136 11.21 -8.07 -16.11
CA ASN A 136 11.59 -7.87 -14.70
C ASN A 136 10.57 -6.97 -13.96
N THR A 137 9.29 -7.28 -14.15
CA THR A 137 8.16 -6.52 -13.60
C THR A 137 8.06 -6.81 -12.10
N GLY A 138 8.50 -5.87 -11.25
CA GLY A 138 8.12 -5.88 -9.82
C GLY A 138 9.23 -5.77 -8.78
N LEU A 139 10.47 -5.47 -9.16
CA LEU A 139 11.49 -5.07 -8.19
C LEU A 139 11.20 -3.64 -7.74
N PHE A 140 10.71 -3.48 -6.52
CA PHE A 140 10.68 -2.17 -5.86
C PHE A 140 12.06 -1.93 -5.25
N ALA A 141 12.77 -0.92 -5.74
CA ALA A 141 13.88 -0.32 -5.01
C ALA A 141 13.31 0.59 -3.92
N THR A 142 13.85 0.51 -2.71
CA THR A 142 13.55 1.51 -1.68
C THR A 142 14.34 2.77 -1.99
N TYR A 143 13.71 3.92 -1.77
CA TYR A 143 14.38 5.21 -1.93
C TYR A 143 14.08 6.12 -0.74
N THR A 144 14.98 7.07 -0.52
CA THR A 144 14.75 8.23 0.34
C THR A 144 15.03 9.50 -0.45
N VAL A 145 14.11 10.46 -0.40
CA VAL A 145 14.27 11.81 -0.95
C VAL A 145 14.33 12.83 0.17
N VAL A 146 15.35 13.67 0.13
CA VAL A 146 15.38 14.93 0.86
C VAL A 146 14.87 16.02 -0.08
N HIS A 147 13.75 16.63 0.30
CA HIS A 147 13.15 17.74 -0.42
C HIS A 147 13.55 19.06 0.21
N ALA A 148 13.86 20.06 -0.64
CA ALA A 148 14.12 21.43 -0.23
C ALA A 148 13.18 22.39 -0.96
N LYS A 149 12.64 23.38 -0.25
CA LYS A 149 11.78 24.42 -0.82
C LYS A 149 12.63 25.57 -1.37
N VAL A 150 12.76 25.66 -2.69
CA VAL A 150 13.54 26.69 -3.38
C VAL A 150 12.59 27.64 -4.11
N ASN A 151 12.64 28.93 -3.77
CA ASN A 151 11.76 29.96 -4.34
C ASN A 151 10.26 29.61 -4.29
N GLY A 152 9.83 28.93 -3.22
CA GLY A 152 8.43 28.51 -3.03
C GLY A 152 8.06 27.17 -3.66
N HIS A 153 8.96 26.53 -4.40
CA HIS A 153 8.75 25.22 -5.03
C HIS A 153 9.51 24.13 -4.29
N TRP A 154 8.84 23.02 -3.99
CA TRP A 154 9.49 21.83 -3.44
C TRP A 154 10.27 21.12 -4.55
N MET A 155 11.54 20.82 -4.27
CA MET A 155 12.46 20.21 -5.23
C MET A 155 13.29 19.13 -4.54
N MET A 156 13.70 18.10 -5.29
CA MET A 156 14.57 17.04 -4.79
C MET A 156 15.99 17.56 -4.63
N ALA A 157 16.52 17.53 -3.41
CA ALA A 157 17.89 17.95 -3.09
C ALA A 157 18.86 16.76 -3.05
N SER A 158 18.40 15.62 -2.55
CA SER A 158 19.16 14.36 -2.52
C SER A 158 18.18 13.21 -2.68
N VAL A 159 18.48 12.27 -3.56
CA VAL A 159 17.76 10.99 -3.67
C VAL A 159 18.77 9.88 -3.53
N ARG A 160 18.46 8.90 -2.69
CA ARG A 160 19.22 7.68 -2.56
C ARG A 160 18.32 6.50 -2.86
N ASP A 161 18.72 5.67 -3.78
CA ASP A 161 18.10 4.37 -4.00
C ASP A 161 18.95 3.28 -3.35
N GLU A 162 18.29 2.35 -2.67
CA GLU A 162 18.90 1.13 -2.18
C GLU A 162 18.35 -0.03 -2.98
N THR A 163 19.24 -0.73 -3.68
CA THR A 163 18.93 -2.07 -4.16
C THR A 163 19.05 -2.99 -2.97
N ILE A 164 17.91 -3.47 -2.47
CA ILE A 164 17.90 -4.59 -1.54
C ILE A 164 18.29 -5.80 -2.38
N GLU A 165 19.61 -6.05 -2.51
CA GLU A 165 20.05 -7.36 -2.94
C GLU A 165 19.50 -8.35 -1.91
N PRO A 166 18.71 -9.35 -2.33
CA PRO A 166 18.28 -10.39 -1.43
C PRO A 166 19.52 -11.00 -0.80
N GLN A 167 19.69 -10.82 0.50
CA GLN A 167 20.77 -11.48 1.22
C GLN A 167 20.66 -12.98 0.88
N ALA A 168 21.73 -13.58 0.34
CA ALA A 168 21.70 -14.94 -0.20
C ALA A 168 21.27 -16.04 0.80
N SER A 169 21.04 -15.68 2.07
CA SER A 169 20.50 -16.53 3.13
C SER A 169 19.01 -16.35 3.43
N ALA A 170 18.34 -15.31 2.94
CA ALA A 170 16.91 -15.06 3.17
C ALA A 170 16.05 -15.47 1.96
N THR A 171 16.32 -16.63 1.36
CA THR A 171 15.58 -17.16 0.20
C THR A 171 14.29 -17.90 0.59
N SER A 172 13.64 -17.53 1.69
CA SER A 172 12.47 -18.25 2.20
C SER A 172 11.56 -17.39 3.05
N ALA A 173 10.27 -17.74 3.10
CA ALA A 173 9.32 -17.18 4.05
C ALA A 173 9.49 -17.75 5.48
N ALA A 174 10.63 -18.38 5.82
CA ALA A 174 10.84 -18.99 7.14
C ALA A 174 10.78 -17.99 8.29
N ASP A 175 11.16 -16.73 8.05
CA ASP A 175 11.02 -15.65 9.03
C ASP A 175 9.56 -15.29 9.34
N LEU A 176 8.60 -15.84 8.58
CA LEU A 176 7.15 -15.78 8.84
C LEU A 176 6.61 -17.07 9.46
N GLU A 177 7.46 -18.05 9.80
CA GLU A 177 7.03 -19.31 10.43
C GLU A 177 6.24 -19.07 11.72
N TRP A 178 6.53 -17.99 12.44
CA TRP A 178 5.78 -17.61 13.63
C TRP A 178 4.29 -17.36 13.35
N LEU A 179 3.87 -17.09 12.11
CA LEU A 179 2.45 -17.01 11.73
C LEU A 179 1.75 -18.37 11.71
N VAL A 180 2.47 -19.49 11.56
CA VAL A 180 1.88 -20.82 11.47
C VAL A 180 1.15 -21.17 12.77
N GLY A 181 -0.13 -21.54 12.66
CA GLY A 181 -1.04 -21.80 13.78
C GLY A 181 -2.41 -21.16 13.58
N LYS A 182 -3.28 -21.36 14.58
CA LYS A 182 -4.61 -20.77 14.64
C LYS A 182 -4.59 -19.50 15.49
N TRP A 183 -5.29 -18.48 15.05
CA TRP A 183 -5.34 -17.16 15.65
C TRP A 183 -6.76 -16.63 15.71
N VAL A 184 -7.04 -15.86 16.75
CA VAL A 184 -8.31 -15.16 16.93
C VAL A 184 -8.08 -13.75 17.43
N ALA A 185 -8.92 -12.82 16.99
CA ALA A 185 -9.07 -11.50 17.59
C ALA A 185 -10.55 -11.15 17.74
N GLU A 186 -10.85 -10.32 18.72
CA GLU A 186 -12.16 -9.71 18.89
C GLU A 186 -11.95 -8.24 19.24
N GLU A 187 -12.45 -7.35 18.39
CA GLU A 187 -12.34 -5.89 18.57
C GLU A 187 -13.69 -5.26 18.25
N HIS A 188 -14.25 -4.49 19.19
CA HIS A 188 -15.54 -3.80 19.02
C HIS A 188 -16.69 -4.69 18.52
N GLY A 189 -16.70 -5.98 18.89
CA GLY A 189 -17.70 -6.97 18.47
C GLY A 189 -17.47 -7.58 17.09
N VAL A 190 -16.38 -7.20 16.39
CA VAL A 190 -15.90 -7.86 15.17
C VAL A 190 -14.96 -8.99 15.58
N THR A 191 -15.22 -10.20 15.10
CA THR A 191 -14.36 -11.37 15.35
C THR A 191 -13.55 -11.71 14.11
N MET A 192 -12.26 -11.94 14.28
CA MET A 192 -11.37 -12.42 13.21
C MET A 192 -10.79 -13.78 13.61
N GLU A 193 -10.88 -14.74 12.70
CA GLU A 193 -10.27 -16.06 12.83
C GLU A 193 -9.30 -16.28 11.67
N SER A 194 -8.13 -16.84 11.97
CA SER A 194 -7.09 -17.12 10.98
C SER A 194 -6.41 -18.45 11.27
N ASP A 195 -6.25 -19.27 10.25
CA ASP A 195 -5.52 -20.55 10.32
C ASP A 195 -4.41 -20.53 9.27
N CYS A 196 -3.18 -20.62 9.73
CA CYS A 196 -1.98 -20.56 8.93
C CYS A 196 -1.24 -21.89 9.00
N ARG A 197 -0.87 -22.45 7.86
CA ARG A 197 -0.11 -23.71 7.78
C ARG A 197 0.87 -23.72 6.61
N TRP A 198 1.98 -24.43 6.78
CA TRP A 198 2.87 -24.74 5.65
C TRP A 198 2.17 -25.62 4.62
N VAL A 199 2.36 -25.30 3.34
CA VAL A 199 1.90 -26.04 2.17
C VAL A 199 3.01 -26.09 1.12
N VAL A 200 2.84 -26.91 0.07
CA VAL A 200 3.78 -27.05 -1.05
C VAL A 200 5.20 -27.34 -0.52
N ASP A 201 5.33 -28.43 0.21
CA ASP A 201 6.59 -28.90 0.82
C ASP A 201 7.33 -27.84 1.64
N GLY A 202 6.58 -27.03 2.41
CA GLY A 202 7.15 -26.01 3.31
C GLY A 202 7.66 -24.76 2.59
N ARG A 203 7.26 -24.53 1.33
CA ARG A 203 7.67 -23.33 0.58
C ARG A 203 6.70 -22.16 0.72
N PHE A 204 5.44 -22.44 1.02
CA PHE A 204 4.40 -21.42 1.15
C PHE A 204 3.63 -21.61 2.46
N ILE A 205 3.27 -20.52 3.12
CA ILE A 205 2.30 -20.49 4.20
C ILE A 205 0.95 -20.20 3.58
N GLN A 206 0.01 -21.13 3.70
CA GLN A 206 -1.40 -20.87 3.40
C GLN A 206 -2.07 -20.34 4.65
N ARG A 207 -2.69 -19.17 4.54
CA ARG A 207 -3.60 -18.58 5.53
C ARG A 207 -5.03 -18.66 5.01
N THR A 208 -5.93 -19.23 5.80
CA THR A 208 -7.38 -19.10 5.60
C THR A 208 -7.94 -18.25 6.72
N TYR A 209 -8.81 -17.30 6.41
CA TYR A 209 -9.36 -16.41 7.42
C TYR A 209 -10.85 -16.16 7.24
N THR A 210 -11.51 -15.82 8.33
CA THR A 210 -12.89 -15.35 8.36
C THR A 210 -12.98 -14.15 9.31
N THR A 211 -13.60 -13.08 8.87
CA THR A 211 -13.99 -11.94 9.72
C THR A 211 -15.51 -11.92 9.80
N THR A 212 -16.05 -11.88 11.01
CA THR A 212 -17.48 -11.75 11.29
C THR A 212 -17.73 -10.37 11.89
N GLN A 213 -18.54 -9.57 11.20
CA GLN A 213 -18.93 -8.23 11.62
C GLN A 213 -20.02 -8.28 12.70
N VAL A 214 -20.26 -7.12 13.35
CA VAL A 214 -21.29 -6.98 14.40
C VAL A 214 -22.69 -7.33 13.91
N ASP A 215 -23.00 -7.06 12.63
CA ASP A 215 -24.27 -7.41 11.99
C ASP A 215 -24.38 -8.89 11.56
N GLY A 216 -23.35 -9.69 11.85
CA GLY A 216 -23.24 -11.10 11.50
C GLY A 216 -22.79 -11.36 10.05
N SER A 217 -22.57 -10.32 9.24
CA SER A 217 -21.99 -10.48 7.91
C SER A 217 -20.56 -11.02 8.00
N LYS A 218 -20.19 -11.86 7.03
CA LYS A 218 -18.89 -12.54 7.02
C LYS A 218 -18.11 -12.19 5.76
N SER A 219 -16.85 -11.86 5.93
CA SER A 219 -15.85 -11.91 4.87
C SER A 219 -14.88 -13.04 5.15
N SER A 220 -14.34 -13.65 4.10
CA SER A 220 -13.35 -14.73 4.21
C SER A 220 -12.41 -14.71 3.03
N GLY A 221 -11.30 -15.43 3.12
CA GLY A 221 -10.35 -15.53 2.03
C GLY A 221 -9.25 -16.56 2.28
N VAL A 222 -8.49 -16.78 1.22
CA VAL A 222 -7.28 -17.60 1.22
C VAL A 222 -6.11 -16.71 0.80
N GLN A 223 -5.00 -16.82 1.51
CA GLN A 223 -3.76 -16.17 1.19
C GLN A 223 -2.64 -17.21 1.12
N LEU A 224 -1.81 -17.16 0.09
CA LEU A 224 -0.56 -17.91 0.00
C LEU A 224 0.58 -16.92 0.17
N ILE A 225 1.50 -17.16 1.11
CA ILE A 225 2.67 -16.33 1.37
C ILE A 225 3.91 -17.17 1.13
N GLY A 226 4.85 -16.72 0.31
CA GLY A 226 6.05 -17.48 0.00
C GLY A 226 7.14 -16.64 -0.65
N TRP A 227 8.30 -17.25 -0.87
CA TRP A 227 9.40 -16.60 -1.58
C TRP A 227 9.09 -16.49 -3.08
N ASN A 228 9.14 -15.29 -3.64
CA ASN A 228 9.15 -15.06 -5.07
C ASN A 228 10.62 -14.95 -5.54
N PRO A 229 11.18 -15.97 -6.23
CA PRO A 229 12.57 -15.95 -6.67
C PRO A 229 12.81 -14.98 -7.83
N ASP A 230 11.77 -14.60 -8.58
CA ASP A 230 11.87 -13.62 -9.67
C ASP A 230 12.10 -12.22 -9.12
N GLY A 231 11.32 -11.84 -8.10
CA GLY A 231 11.44 -10.55 -7.42
C GLY A 231 12.40 -10.52 -6.24
N GLY A 232 12.99 -11.64 -5.83
CA GLY A 232 13.89 -11.70 -4.69
C GLY A 232 13.27 -11.24 -3.36
N HIS A 233 11.98 -11.47 -3.15
CA HIS A 233 11.27 -11.03 -1.94
C HIS A 233 10.19 -12.03 -1.52
N VAL A 234 9.68 -11.87 -0.29
CA VAL A 234 8.47 -12.58 0.14
C VAL A 234 7.26 -11.91 -0.50
N GLN A 235 6.42 -12.72 -1.13
CA GLN A 235 5.20 -12.27 -1.80
C GLN A 235 3.99 -13.04 -1.28
N SER A 236 2.83 -12.39 -1.28
CA SER A 236 1.55 -13.06 -1.07
C SER A 236 0.61 -12.93 -2.26
N TRP A 237 -0.28 -13.91 -2.38
CA TRP A 237 -1.44 -13.90 -3.27
C TRP A 237 -2.69 -14.17 -2.45
N ASP A 238 -3.65 -13.29 -2.54
CA ASP A 238 -4.85 -13.25 -1.74
C ASP A 238 -6.06 -13.45 -2.65
N PHE A 239 -7.03 -14.23 -2.18
CA PHE A 239 -8.23 -14.60 -2.95
C PHE A 239 -9.46 -14.55 -2.05
N SER A 240 -10.51 -13.88 -2.51
CA SER A 240 -11.81 -13.81 -1.84
C SER A 240 -12.89 -14.61 -2.62
N PRO A 241 -13.95 -15.10 -1.94
CA PRO A 241 -14.99 -15.93 -2.58
C PRO A 241 -15.76 -15.24 -3.72
N ASP A 242 -15.77 -13.92 -3.77
CA ASP A 242 -16.39 -13.11 -4.82
C ASP A 242 -15.54 -13.02 -6.10
N GLY A 243 -14.37 -13.68 -6.14
CA GLY A 243 -13.42 -13.61 -7.25
C GLY A 243 -12.43 -12.45 -7.15
N GLY A 244 -12.52 -11.65 -6.09
CA GLY A 244 -11.51 -10.66 -5.76
C GLY A 244 -10.16 -11.31 -5.48
N HIS A 245 -9.09 -10.59 -5.81
CA HIS A 245 -7.74 -11.05 -5.60
C HIS A 245 -6.76 -9.88 -5.39
N ALA A 246 -5.68 -10.14 -4.66
CA ALA A 246 -4.63 -9.18 -4.44
C ALA A 246 -3.25 -9.85 -4.44
N VAL A 247 -2.22 -9.04 -4.67
CA VAL A 247 -0.82 -9.40 -4.51
C VAL A 247 -0.21 -8.52 -3.44
N GLY A 248 0.54 -9.12 -2.52
CA GLY A 248 1.28 -8.43 -1.48
C GLY A 248 2.78 -8.56 -1.65
N THR A 249 3.53 -7.46 -1.68
CA THR A 249 5.00 -7.48 -1.60
C THR A 249 5.43 -7.20 -0.16
N TRP A 250 6.19 -8.12 0.44
CA TRP A 250 6.51 -8.10 1.87
C TRP A 250 7.94 -7.64 2.12
N MET A 251 8.09 -6.74 3.09
CA MET A 251 9.35 -6.19 3.54
C MET A 251 9.52 -6.42 5.05
N PRO A 252 10.71 -6.81 5.51
CA PRO A 252 10.99 -6.86 6.93
C PRO A 252 10.96 -5.45 7.52
N GLN A 253 10.40 -5.32 8.72
CA GLN A 253 10.47 -4.10 9.54
C GLN A 253 10.87 -4.47 10.97
N GLU A 254 11.14 -3.47 11.81
CA GLU A 254 11.44 -3.72 13.21
C GLU A 254 10.31 -4.54 13.89
N GLY A 255 10.67 -5.73 14.39
CA GLY A 255 9.73 -6.62 15.08
C GLY A 255 8.67 -7.28 14.20
N GLY A 256 8.75 -7.20 12.87
CA GLY A 256 7.77 -7.87 12.02
C GLY A 256 7.91 -7.58 10.52
N TRP A 257 6.78 -7.43 9.84
CA TRP A 257 6.71 -7.35 8.38
C TRP A 257 5.68 -6.31 7.92
N SER A 258 5.96 -5.64 6.82
CA SER A 258 5.02 -4.78 6.10
C SER A 258 4.73 -5.38 4.74
N ALA A 259 3.45 -5.54 4.40
CA ALA A 259 3.00 -6.06 3.11
C ALA A 259 2.24 -4.97 2.36
N HIS A 260 2.77 -4.55 1.22
CA HIS A 260 2.04 -3.65 0.33
C HIS A 260 1.14 -4.45 -0.59
N MET A 261 -0.16 -4.31 -0.37
CA MET A 261 -1.23 -5.00 -1.06
C MET A 261 -1.74 -4.16 -2.23
N ARG A 262 -1.85 -4.78 -3.41
CA ARG A 262 -2.56 -4.25 -4.57
C ARG A 262 -3.52 -5.29 -5.07
N GLY A 263 -4.77 -4.93 -5.28
CA GLY A 263 -5.78 -5.91 -5.65
C GLY A 263 -7.02 -5.32 -6.30
N VAL A 264 -7.99 -6.20 -6.48
CA VAL A 264 -9.28 -5.91 -7.07
C VAL A 264 -10.35 -6.76 -6.37
N THR A 265 -11.48 -6.16 -6.04
CA THR A 265 -12.66 -6.85 -5.48
C THR A 265 -13.41 -7.61 -6.58
N GLY A 266 -14.37 -8.47 -6.22
CA GLY A 266 -15.16 -9.23 -7.19
C GLY A 266 -15.99 -8.37 -8.16
N ASP A 267 -16.31 -7.13 -7.78
CA ASP A 267 -17.00 -6.15 -8.63
C ASP A 267 -16.07 -5.32 -9.52
N GLY A 268 -14.76 -5.56 -9.47
CA GLY A 268 -13.76 -4.85 -10.27
C GLY A 268 -13.19 -3.58 -9.62
N THR A 269 -13.58 -3.25 -8.39
CA THR A 269 -13.02 -2.10 -7.66
C THR A 269 -11.56 -2.35 -7.30
N LEU A 270 -10.66 -1.49 -7.79
CA LEU A 270 -9.23 -1.54 -7.44
C LEU A 270 -9.02 -1.15 -5.99
N THR A 271 -8.09 -1.84 -5.31
CA THR A 271 -7.76 -1.62 -3.90
C THR A 271 -6.25 -1.57 -3.70
N ASN A 272 -5.79 -0.68 -2.81
CA ASN A 272 -4.43 -0.66 -2.30
C ASN A 272 -4.45 -0.55 -0.77
N ALA A 273 -3.44 -1.11 -0.10
CA ALA A 273 -3.23 -0.95 1.34
C ALA A 273 -1.81 -1.35 1.75
N ILE A 274 -1.32 -0.82 2.87
CA ILE A 274 -0.16 -1.36 3.57
C ILE A 274 -0.63 -2.13 4.80
N ASN A 275 -0.36 -3.43 4.84
CA ASN A 275 -0.65 -4.27 5.98
C ASN A 275 0.61 -4.45 6.84
N GLN A 276 0.58 -3.93 8.05
CA GLN A 276 1.67 -4.07 9.01
C GLN A 276 1.39 -5.22 9.96
N LEU A 277 2.40 -6.04 10.18
CA LEU A 277 2.41 -7.13 11.14
C LEU A 277 3.56 -6.92 12.10
N ARG A 278 3.30 -6.94 13.40
CA ARG A 278 4.33 -6.86 14.44
C ARG A 278 4.16 -7.99 15.42
N ARG A 279 5.18 -8.84 15.54
CA ARG A 279 5.19 -9.92 16.53
C ARG A 279 5.35 -9.30 17.92
N LEU A 280 4.47 -9.70 18.84
CA LEU A 280 4.60 -9.31 20.26
C LEU A 280 5.38 -10.38 21.01
N ASP A 281 4.93 -11.63 20.88
CA ASP A 281 5.56 -12.81 21.47
C ASP A 281 5.14 -14.09 20.69
N ASP A 282 5.31 -15.27 21.27
CA ASP A 282 4.90 -16.54 20.65
C ASP A 282 3.39 -16.75 20.58
N SER A 283 2.62 -16.03 21.39
CA SER A 283 1.17 -16.18 21.57
C SER A 283 0.37 -15.01 21.01
N ALA A 284 1.00 -13.92 20.58
CA ALA A 284 0.31 -12.77 20.03
C ALA A 284 1.10 -11.99 18.97
N TYR A 285 0.37 -11.40 18.04
CA TYR A 285 0.89 -10.40 17.11
C TYR A 285 -0.15 -9.30 16.84
N VAL A 286 0.33 -8.14 16.42
CA VAL A 286 -0.50 -7.01 15.99
C VAL A 286 -0.59 -7.01 14.47
N TRP A 287 -1.79 -6.73 13.96
CA TRP A 287 -2.03 -6.42 12.56
C TRP A 287 -2.71 -5.06 12.44
N GLN A 288 -2.30 -4.27 11.45
CA GLN A 288 -2.98 -3.04 11.08
C GLN A 288 -2.94 -2.87 9.56
N SER A 289 -3.96 -2.25 8.98
CA SER A 289 -3.99 -1.88 7.57
C SER A 289 -4.12 -0.37 7.44
N ILE A 290 -3.14 0.25 6.76
CA ILE A 290 -3.02 1.70 6.62
C ILE A 290 -2.88 2.11 5.14
N GLN A 291 -2.99 3.41 4.86
CA GLN A 291 -2.87 4.00 3.52
C GLN A 291 -3.78 3.30 2.50
N ARG A 292 -5.03 3.13 2.90
CA ARG A 292 -5.98 2.30 2.18
C ARG A 292 -6.69 3.09 1.09
N THR A 293 -6.89 2.48 -0.07
CA THR A 293 -7.74 3.04 -1.13
C THR A 293 -8.67 1.99 -1.71
N ALA A 294 -9.84 2.44 -2.15
CA ALA A 294 -10.82 1.66 -2.91
C ALA A 294 -11.40 2.51 -4.03
N GLY A 295 -11.31 2.03 -5.28
CA GLY A 295 -11.77 2.78 -6.45
C GLY A 295 -11.05 4.13 -6.62
N GLY A 296 -9.80 4.23 -6.17
CA GLY A 296 -9.02 5.47 -6.15
C GLY A 296 -9.37 6.45 -5.02
N MET A 297 -10.39 6.16 -4.20
CA MET A 297 -10.71 6.97 -3.02
C MET A 297 -9.94 6.49 -1.80
N VAL A 298 -9.37 7.43 -1.04
CA VAL A 298 -8.77 7.14 0.27
C VAL A 298 -9.87 6.74 1.24
N ILE A 299 -9.67 5.63 1.94
CA ILE A 299 -10.55 5.16 3.01
C ILE A 299 -9.78 5.11 4.33
N PRO A 300 -10.47 5.17 5.49
CA PRO A 300 -9.79 5.18 6.79
C PRO A 300 -8.89 3.97 7.01
N ASP A 301 -7.79 4.21 7.70
CA ASP A 301 -6.93 3.18 8.28
C ASP A 301 -7.73 2.36 9.30
N THR A 302 -7.34 1.10 9.51
CA THR A 302 -7.92 0.28 10.57
C THR A 302 -7.27 0.61 11.91
N ASP A 303 -8.00 0.35 12.99
CA ASP A 303 -7.37 0.22 14.30
C ASP A 303 -6.35 -0.94 14.30
N GLU A 304 -5.43 -0.92 15.25
CA GLU A 304 -4.58 -2.06 15.54
C GLU A 304 -5.43 -3.23 16.07
N VAL A 305 -5.24 -4.41 15.49
CA VAL A 305 -5.91 -5.65 15.92
C VAL A 305 -4.88 -6.58 16.53
N VAL A 306 -5.10 -7.01 17.78
CA VAL A 306 -4.23 -7.99 18.44
C VAL A 306 -4.75 -9.40 18.21
N LEU A 307 -4.06 -10.16 17.37
CA LEU A 307 -4.35 -11.58 17.14
C LEU A 307 -3.67 -12.45 18.19
N LYS A 308 -4.46 -13.26 18.88
CA LYS A 308 -4.02 -14.19 19.92
C LYS A 308 -4.06 -15.62 19.39
N ARG A 309 -3.00 -16.37 19.68
CA ARG A 309 -2.88 -17.75 19.25
C ARG A 309 -3.86 -18.63 20.02
N ILE A 310 -4.60 -19.49 19.32
CA ILE A 310 -5.40 -20.53 19.94
C ILE A 310 -4.46 -21.70 20.26
N PRO A 311 -4.33 -22.11 21.54
CA PRO A 311 -3.53 -23.26 21.91
C PRO A 311 -4.07 -24.52 21.24
N VAL A 312 -3.19 -25.35 20.67
CA VAL A 312 -3.57 -26.70 20.23
C VAL A 312 -3.83 -27.51 21.49
N ALA A 313 -5.07 -27.98 21.68
CA ALA A 313 -5.38 -28.93 22.74
C ALA A 313 -4.50 -30.17 22.55
N ARG A 314 -3.70 -30.49 23.57
CA ARG A 314 -2.86 -31.71 23.61
C ARG A 314 -3.71 -32.96 23.78
#